data_AF-A0A3D3WAH5-F1
#
_entry.id   AF-A0A3D3WAH5-F1
#
_cell.length_a   1.000
_cell.length_b   1.000
_cell.length_c   1.000
_cell.angle_alpha   90.00
_cell.angle_beta   90.00
_cell.angle_gamma   90.00
#
_symmetry.space_group_name_H-M   'P 1'
#
loop_
_entity.id
_entity.type
_entity.pdbx_description
1 polymer ?
#
loop_
_entity_poly.entity_id
_entity_poly.type
_entity_poly.pdbx_seq_one_letter_code
_entity_poly.pdbx_strand_id
1 'polypeptide(L)' 'MLHVAAAIICREGRVLICQRAAGKLAHLWEFPGGKLEQGET' A
#
# COMPACT_ATOMS: atom_id res chain seq x y z
N MET A 1 4.53 -1.91 -18.21
CA MET A 1 5.07 -1.99 -16.84
C MET A 1 4.10 -1.25 -15.93
N LEU A 2 3.64 -1.84 -14.84
CA LEU A 2 2.75 -1.18 -13.88
C LEU A 2 3.59 -0.57 -12.76
N HIS A 3 3.44 0.72 -12.50
CA HIS A 3 4.05 1.36 -11.34
C HIS A 3 3.03 1.42 -10.19
N VAL A 4 3.51 1.16 -8.98
CA VAL A 4 2.71 1.23 -7.75
C VAL A 4 3.52 2.02 -6.73
N ALA A 5 2.90 3.03 -6.13
CA ALA A 5 3.44 3.74 -4.98
C ALA A 5 2.98 3.04 -3.70
N ALA A 6 3.88 2.95 -2.72
CA ALA A 6 3.58 2.46 -1.37
C ALA A 6 4.16 3.45 -0.35
N ALA A 7 3.37 3.79 0.67
CA ALA A 7 3.74 4.76 1.69
C ALA A 7 4.16 4.05 2.98
N ILE A 8 5.33 4.43 3.50
CA ILE A 8 5.76 4.06 4.85
C ILE A 8 5.40 5.23 5.79
N ILE A 9 4.33 5.07 6.55
CA ILE A 9 3.81 6.12 7.44
C ILE A 9 4.18 5.77 8.87
N CYS A 10 5.04 6.59 9.48
CA CYS A 10 5.54 6.39 10.85
C CYS A 10 4.96 7.43 11.81
N ARG A 11 4.52 7.00 12.99
CA ARG A 11 4.08 7.88 14.09
C ARG A 11 4.33 7.22 15.43
N GLU A 12 5.00 7.93 16.34
CA GLU A 12 5.26 7.46 17.73
C GLU A 12 5.90 6.06 17.78
N GLY A 13 6.90 5.83 16.91
CA GLY A 13 7.61 4.54 16.82
C GLY A 13 6.80 3.40 16.19
N ARG A 14 5.58 3.67 15.70
CA ARG A 14 4.72 2.69 15.02
C ARG A 14 4.63 2.98 13.52
N VAL A 15 4.39 1.93 12.73
CA VAL A 15 4.21 2.00 11.28
C VAL A 15 2.77 1.60 10.93
N LEU A 16 2.11 2.37 10.06
CA LEU A 16 0.78 2.03 9.57
C LEU A 16 0.85 0.93 8.50
N ILE A 17 0.12 -0.16 8.72
CA ILE A 17 -0.08 -1.25 7.77
C ILE A 17 -1.58 -1.54 7.63
N CYS A 18 -2.01 -1.94 6.43
CA CYS A 18 -3.39 -2.30 6.12
C CYS A 18 -3.52 -3.82 5.99
N GLN A 19 -4.65 -4.38 6.42
CA GLN A 19 -4.99 -5.77 6.12
C GLN A 19 -5.71 -5.84 4.78
N ARG A 20 -5.25 -6.72 3.90
CA ARG A 20 -5.86 -6.94 2.59
C ARG A 20 -7.25 -7.55 2.74
N ALA A 21 -8.20 -7.02 1.96
CA ALA A 21 -9.53 -7.58 1.82
C ALA A 21 -9.50 -8.99 1.17
N ALA A 22 -10.66 -9.63 1.10
CA ALA A 22 -10.80 -10.93 0.44
C ALA A 22 -10.35 -10.91 -1.03
N GLY A 23 -9.87 -12.05 -1.53
CA GLY A 23 -9.35 -12.20 -2.89
C GLY A 23 -7.85 -12.54 -2.92
N LYS A 24 -7.12 -11.99 -3.88
CA LYS A 24 -5.69 -12.29 -4.06
C LYS A 24 -4.87 -11.75 -2.88
N LEU A 25 -4.08 -12.61 -2.25
CA LEU A 25 -3.29 -12.31 -1.05
C LEU A 25 -4.17 -11.81 0.13
N ALA A 26 -5.35 -12.40 0.28
CA ALA A 26 -6.30 -12.00 1.33
C ALA A 26 -5.70 -12.10 2.74
N HIS A 27 -6.11 -11.18 3.61
CA HIS A 27 -5.79 -11.14 5.04
C HIS A 27 -4.31 -10.99 5.40
N LEU A 28 -3.42 -10.88 4.40
CA LEU A 28 -2.03 -10.47 4.58
C LEU A 28 -1.93 -8.96 4.82
N TRP A 29 -0.76 -8.54 5.31
CA TRP A 29 -0.44 -7.14 5.54
C TRP A 29 0.16 -6.47 4.31
N GLU A 30 -0.16 -5.19 4.11
CA GLU A 30 0.44 -4.34 3.08
C GLU A 30 0.65 -2.91 3.57
N PHE A 31 1.49 -2.16 2.85
CA PHE A 31 1.57 -0.72 3.03
C PHE A 31 0.45 -0.01 2.25
N PRO A 32 -0.11 1.10 2.76
CA PRO A 32 -1.03 1.93 2.01
C PRO A 32 -0.40 2.38 0.70
N GLY A 33 -1.17 2.40 -0.39
CA GLY A 33 -0.62 2.71 -1.71
C GLY A 33 -1.63 2.57 -2.83
N GLY A 34 -1.14 2.69 -4.07
CA GLY A 34 -1.97 2.67 -5.27
C GLY A 34 -1.16 2.56 -6.54
N LYS A 35 -1.84 2.17 -7.62
CA LYS A 35 -1.27 2.23 -8.97
C LYS A 35 -1.08 3.69 -9.33
N LEU A 36 0.02 3.99 -10.01
CA LEU A 36 0.17 5.30 -10.64
C LEU A 36 -0.69 5.33 -11.90
N GLU A 37 -1.51 6.36 -12.02
CA GLU A 37 -2.25 6.69 -13.22
C GLU A 37 -1.37 7.49 -14.20
N GLN A 38 -1.82 7.56 -15.46
CA GLN A 38 -1.04 8.22 -16.51
C GLN A 38 -0.88 9.72 -16.21
N GLY A 39 0.37 10.17 -16.14
CA GLY A 39 0.73 11.56 -15.87
C GLY A 39 0.96 11.90 -14.40
N GLU A 40 0.74 10.95 -13.47
CA GLU A 40 1.12 11.10 -12.07
C GLU A 40 2.64 10.93 -11.86
N THR A 41 3.18 11.58 -10.83
CA THR A 41 4.58 11.44 -10.36
C THR A 41 4.60 11.09 -8.89
#